data_AF-A0A660RU04-F1
#
_entry.id   AF-A0A660RU04-F1
#
_cell.length_a   1.000
_cell.length_b   1.000
_cell.length_c   1.000
_cell.angle_alpha   90.00
_cell.angle_beta   90.00
_cell.angle_gamma   90.00
#
_symmetry.space_group_name_H-M   'P 1'
#
loop_
_entity.id
_entity.type
_entity.pdbx_description
1 polymer ?
#
loop_
_entity_poly.entity_id
_entity_poly.type
_entity_poly.pdbx_seq_one_letter_code
_entity_poly.pdbx_strand_id
1 'polypeptide(L)'
;MLKNRTNKKVGRNDPCPCGSGLKYKKCCLLKKGPKHRDLKNLYLQKYGIRLKEKEDIEGIRKTGQLVLKILQLVKDEIRPGITTDDINTLVHEFTLKNNAVSAPLNYRGFPKSVCVSVNEVVCHGIPGKRVLRDGDIVNVDVTPILNGYYADANRTFFVGSPGSQARKIVKVAR
;
A
#
# COMPACT_ATOMS: atom_id res chain seq x y z
N MET A 1 -45.07 19.02 -0.28
CA MET A 1 -45.12 20.40 -0.84
C MET A 1 -43.79 21.10 -0.58
N LEU A 2 -42.93 21.15 -1.61
CA LEU A 2 -41.67 21.90 -1.59
C LEU A 2 -41.99 23.40 -1.64
N LYS A 3 -41.88 24.10 -0.51
CA LYS A 3 -42.03 25.56 -0.49
C LYS A 3 -40.78 26.19 -1.11
N ASN A 4 -40.98 26.80 -2.28
CA ASN A 4 -40.10 27.74 -2.95
C ASN A 4 -39.41 28.66 -1.93
N ARG A 5 -38.13 28.42 -1.65
CA ARG A 5 -37.27 29.43 -1.03
C ARG A 5 -36.94 30.44 -2.11
N THR A 6 -37.73 31.50 -2.18
CA THR A 6 -37.37 32.73 -2.89
C THR A 6 -35.95 33.10 -2.47
N ASN A 7 -35.01 33.05 -3.40
CA ASN A 7 -33.61 33.39 -3.17
C ASN A 7 -33.49 34.92 -3.07
N LYS A 8 -34.13 35.53 -2.06
CA LYS A 8 -33.97 36.95 -1.75
C LYS A 8 -32.52 37.16 -1.34
N LYS A 9 -31.75 37.85 -2.17
CA LYS A 9 -30.37 38.23 -1.86
C LYS A 9 -30.41 39.12 -0.61
N VAL A 10 -29.87 38.61 0.50
CA VAL A 10 -29.78 39.33 1.77
C VAL A 10 -28.70 40.41 1.63
N GLY A 11 -29.10 41.66 1.82
CA GLY A 11 -28.21 42.82 1.79
C GLY A 11 -27.21 42.79 2.95
N ARG A 12 -26.03 43.38 2.76
CA ARG A 12 -24.95 43.38 3.77
C ARG A 12 -25.39 43.97 5.12
N ASN A 13 -26.32 44.92 5.12
CA ASN A 13 -26.79 45.59 6.34
C ASN A 13 -28.09 44.99 6.91
N ASP A 14 -28.70 44.01 6.24
CA ASP A 14 -29.97 43.41 6.67
C ASP A 14 -29.77 42.55 7.93
N PRO A 15 -30.84 42.30 8.71
CA PRO A 15 -30.80 41.31 9.79
C PRO A 15 -30.33 39.94 9.29
N CYS A 16 -29.43 39.30 10.04
CA CYS A 16 -28.86 38.03 9.62
C CYS A 16 -29.92 36.91 9.63
N PRO A 17 -30.09 36.14 8.54
CA PRO A 17 -31.10 35.09 8.44
C PRO A 17 -30.96 33.95 9.44
N CYS A 18 -29.82 33.85 10.14
CA CYS A 18 -29.62 32.82 11.16
C CYS A 18 -30.29 33.15 12.51
N GLY A 19 -31.01 34.27 12.62
CA GLY A 19 -31.74 34.65 13.83
C GLY A 19 -30.87 35.22 14.96
N SER A 20 -29.63 35.63 14.67
CA SER A 20 -28.68 36.09 15.70
C SER A 20 -28.93 37.51 16.22
N GLY A 21 -29.88 38.25 15.64
CA GLY A 21 -30.11 39.68 15.94
C GLY A 21 -29.05 40.64 15.40
N LEU A 22 -27.97 40.13 14.76
CA LEU A 22 -26.90 40.94 14.18
C LEU A 22 -27.15 41.27 12.70
N LYS A 23 -26.54 42.35 12.17
CA LYS A 23 -26.50 42.62 10.72
C LYS A 23 -25.73 41.52 9.98
N TYR A 24 -26.13 41.15 8.76
CA TYR A 24 -25.55 40.06 7.99
C TYR A 24 -24.02 40.23 7.81
N LYS A 25 -23.56 41.45 7.52
CA LYS A 25 -22.12 41.81 7.45
C LYS A 25 -21.34 41.67 8.74
N LYS A 26 -21.98 41.61 9.90
CA LYS A 26 -21.33 41.42 11.20
C LYS A 26 -21.50 39.99 11.72
N CYS A 27 -22.11 39.11 10.92
CA CYS A 27 -22.43 37.73 11.29
C CYS A 27 -22.01 36.79 10.16
N CYS A 28 -22.97 36.15 9.49
CA CYS A 28 -22.69 35.08 8.53
C CYS A 28 -21.98 35.52 7.24
N LEU A 29 -21.95 36.81 6.90
CA LEU A 29 -21.16 37.30 5.75
C LEU A 29 -19.65 37.31 6.05
N LEU A 30 -19.25 37.52 7.31
CA LEU A 30 -17.85 37.48 7.76
C LEU A 30 -17.42 36.10 8.26
N LYS A 31 -18.38 35.21 8.52
CA LYS A 31 -18.08 33.78 8.63
C LYS A 31 -17.58 33.35 7.26
N LYS A 32 -16.26 33.46 7.04
CA LYS A 32 -15.56 32.88 5.90
C LYS A 32 -16.20 31.51 5.67
N GLY A 33 -16.70 31.27 4.45
CA GLY A 33 -17.20 29.97 4.02
C GLY A 33 -16.24 28.86 4.48
N PRO A 34 -16.74 27.62 4.61
CA PRO A 34 -16.11 26.58 5.44
C PRO A 34 -14.60 26.71 5.40
N LYS A 35 -13.98 27.13 6.52
CA LYS A 35 -12.52 27.27 6.66
C LYS A 35 -11.92 26.13 5.86
N HIS A 36 -11.11 26.42 4.85
CA HIS A 36 -10.46 25.43 3.98
C HIS A 36 -10.21 24.20 4.83
N ARG A 37 -11.07 23.17 4.68
CA ARG A 37 -11.09 22.10 5.69
C ARG A 37 -9.69 21.56 5.66
N ASP A 38 -9.02 21.54 6.80
CA ASP A 38 -7.73 20.89 6.90
C ASP A 38 -7.99 19.40 6.68
N LEU A 39 -8.00 19.01 5.41
CA LEU A 39 -8.38 17.67 4.98
C LEU A 39 -7.39 16.66 5.53
N LYS A 40 -6.12 17.06 5.73
CA LYS A 40 -5.08 16.21 6.31
C LYS A 40 -5.46 15.85 7.74
N ASN A 41 -5.74 16.85 8.57
CA ASN A 41 -6.15 16.61 9.96
C ASN A 41 -7.51 15.92 10.05
N LEU A 42 -8.46 16.28 9.19
CA LEU A 42 -9.76 15.63 9.14
C LEU A 42 -9.65 14.12 8.84
N TYR A 43 -8.89 13.74 7.81
CA TYR A 43 -8.75 12.33 7.43
C TYR A 43 -7.94 11.54 8.45
N LEU A 44 -6.91 12.15 9.05
CA LEU A 44 -6.14 11.53 10.11
C LEU A 44 -6.99 11.25 11.34
N GLN A 45 -7.73 12.25 11.85
CA GLN A 45 -8.54 12.10 13.06
C GLN A 45 -9.74 11.18 12.85
N LYS A 46 -10.40 11.27 11.68
CA LYS A 46 -11.65 10.54 11.44
C LYS A 46 -11.42 9.11 10.94
N TYR A 47 -10.38 8.88 10.15
CA TYR A 47 -10.16 7.61 9.45
C TYR A 47 -8.79 6.98 9.73
N GLY A 48 -7.89 7.65 10.45
CA GLY A 48 -6.50 7.20 10.60
C GLY A 48 -5.70 7.26 9.28
N ILE A 49 -6.20 7.98 8.27
CA ILE A 49 -5.59 8.05 6.95
C ILE A 49 -4.75 9.32 6.85
N ARG A 50 -3.43 9.14 6.73
CA ARG A 50 -2.53 10.24 6.38
C ARG A 50 -2.61 10.51 4.87
N LEU A 51 -3.08 11.70 4.49
CA LEU A 51 -2.97 12.18 3.11
C LEU A 51 -1.49 12.40 2.76
N LYS A 52 -1.05 11.84 1.63
CA LYS A 52 0.35 11.84 1.22
C LYS A 52 0.73 13.13 0.51
N GLU A 53 1.92 13.64 0.81
CA GLU A 53 2.52 14.79 0.13
C GLU A 53 3.42 14.37 -1.05
N LYS A 54 3.98 15.35 -1.78
CA LYS A 54 4.85 15.08 -2.93
C LYS A 54 6.05 14.21 -2.56
N GLU A 55 6.68 14.48 -1.42
CA GLU A 55 7.82 13.76 -0.90
C GLU A 55 7.45 12.32 -0.56
N ASP A 56 6.27 12.11 0.03
CA ASP A 56 5.74 10.79 0.33
C ASP A 56 5.52 9.97 -0.95
N ILE A 57 4.90 10.60 -1.95
CA ILE A 57 4.61 9.97 -3.24
C ILE A 57 5.91 9.56 -3.94
N GLU A 58 6.92 10.41 -3.92
CA GLU A 58 8.22 10.10 -4.52
C GLU A 58 8.97 9.00 -3.75
N GLY A 59 8.92 9.04 -2.42
CA GLY A 59 9.47 7.99 -1.56
C GLY A 59 8.84 6.62 -1.86
N ILE A 60 7.51 6.56 -1.87
CA ILE A 60 6.76 5.33 -2.20
C ILE A 60 7.06 4.87 -3.63
N ARG A 61 7.17 5.78 -4.60
CA ARG A 61 7.53 5.44 -5.99
C ARG A 61 8.90 4.76 -6.07
N LYS A 62 9.91 5.32 -5.41
CA LYS A 62 11.27 4.75 -5.38
C LYS A 62 11.29 3.39 -4.69
N THR A 63 10.61 3.24 -3.55
CA THR A 63 10.51 1.94 -2.86
C THR A 63 9.76 0.91 -3.73
N GLY A 64 8.71 1.31 -4.43
CA GLY A 64 7.99 0.44 -5.37
C GLY A 64 8.84 -0.02 -6.55
N GLN A 65 9.72 0.85 -7.07
CA GLN A 65 10.70 0.44 -8.09
C GLN A 65 11.67 -0.61 -7.55
N LEU A 66 12.08 -0.51 -6.28
CA LEU A 66 12.92 -1.52 -5.63
C LEU A 66 12.18 -2.86 -5.48
N VAL A 67 10.90 -2.86 -5.11
CA VAL A 67 10.05 -4.07 -5.09
C VAL A 67 10.08 -4.78 -6.45
N LEU A 68 9.88 -4.04 -7.54
CA LEU A 68 9.89 -4.62 -8.89
C LEU A 68 11.25 -5.20 -9.27
N LYS A 69 12.35 -4.55 -8.88
CA LYS A 69 13.72 -5.08 -9.10
C LYS A 69 13.96 -6.37 -8.31
N ILE A 70 13.51 -6.45 -7.06
CA ILE A 70 13.62 -7.66 -6.23
C ILE A 70 12.79 -8.80 -6.85
N LEU A 71 11.53 -8.55 -7.20
CA LEU A 71 10.67 -9.57 -7.82
C LEU A 71 11.21 -10.03 -9.18
N GLN A 72 11.90 -9.16 -9.92
CA GLN A 72 12.58 -9.54 -11.16
C GLN A 72 13.80 -10.43 -10.88
N LEU A 73 14.64 -10.08 -9.89
CA LEU A 73 15.75 -10.93 -9.46
C LEU A 73 15.28 -12.33 -9.04
N VAL A 74 14.22 -12.40 -8.23
CA VAL A 74 13.59 -13.66 -7.81
C VAL A 74 13.12 -14.47 -9.01
N LYS A 75 12.50 -13.82 -10.00
CA LYS A 75 12.05 -14.47 -11.23
C LYS A 75 13.20 -15.14 -11.98
N ASP A 76 14.35 -14.46 -12.05
CA ASP A 76 15.50 -14.91 -12.84
C ASP A 76 16.23 -16.08 -12.15
N GLU A 77 16.13 -16.20 -10.83
CA GLU A 77 16.76 -17.27 -10.04
C GLU A 77 15.82 -18.46 -9.73
N ILE A 78 14.49 -18.28 -9.80
CA ILE A 78 13.54 -19.37 -9.50
C ILE A 78 13.69 -20.53 -10.49
N ARG A 79 14.03 -21.70 -9.94
CA ARG A 79 14.18 -22.96 -10.67
C ARG A 79 14.04 -24.17 -9.73
N PRO A 80 13.76 -25.38 -10.25
CA PRO A 80 13.80 -26.59 -9.44
C PRO A 80 15.15 -26.74 -8.73
N GLY A 81 15.11 -27.22 -7.47
CA GLY A 81 16.30 -27.53 -6.68
C GLY A 81 16.78 -26.41 -5.75
N ILE A 82 16.32 -25.16 -5.90
CA ILE A 82 16.60 -24.12 -4.90
C ILE A 82 15.70 -24.29 -3.67
N THR A 83 16.17 -23.87 -2.51
CA THR A 83 15.37 -23.82 -1.29
C THR A 83 14.61 -22.51 -1.18
N THR A 84 13.53 -22.50 -0.40
CA THR A 84 12.87 -21.26 -0.02
C THR A 84 13.80 -20.31 0.76
N ASP A 85 14.82 -20.84 1.46
CA ASP A 85 15.80 -20.01 2.16
C ASP A 85 16.82 -19.37 1.21
N ASP A 86 17.15 -20.01 0.08
CA ASP A 86 17.97 -19.38 -0.97
C ASP A 86 17.27 -18.12 -1.52
N ILE A 87 15.95 -18.18 -1.72
CA ILE A 87 15.14 -17.02 -2.09
C ILE A 87 15.20 -15.93 -1.00
N ASN A 88 15.11 -16.31 0.27
CA ASN A 88 15.25 -15.35 1.36
C ASN A 88 16.61 -14.66 1.35
N THR A 89 17.70 -15.41 1.21
CA THR A 89 19.06 -14.87 1.17
C THR A 89 19.21 -13.90 -0.01
N LEU A 90 18.77 -14.30 -1.20
CA LEU A 90 18.77 -13.46 -2.40
C LEU A 90 18.02 -12.13 -2.19
N VAL A 91 16.81 -12.19 -1.64
CA VAL A 91 15.99 -10.99 -1.37
C VAL A 91 16.64 -10.12 -0.29
N HIS A 92 17.14 -10.73 0.79
CA HIS A 92 17.77 -10.03 1.90
C HIS A 92 19.00 -9.25 1.43
N GLU A 93 19.94 -9.93 0.77
CA GLU A 93 21.19 -9.34 0.29
C GLU A 93 20.93 -8.23 -0.73
N PHE A 94 20.02 -8.46 -1.69
CA PHE A 94 19.69 -7.44 -2.67
C PHE A 94 19.01 -6.22 -2.04
N THR A 95 18.17 -6.42 -1.02
CA THR A 95 17.54 -5.33 -0.28
C THR A 95 18.59 -4.47 0.44
N LEU A 96 19.52 -5.11 1.17
CA LEU A 96 20.62 -4.41 1.85
C LEU A 96 21.54 -3.67 0.86
N LYS A 97 21.89 -4.32 -0.26
CA LYS A 97 22.72 -3.72 -1.32
C LYS A 97 22.11 -2.45 -1.91
N ASN A 98 20.78 -2.30 -1.84
CA ASN A 98 20.05 -1.12 -2.31
C ASN A 98 19.75 -0.10 -1.19
N ASN A 99 20.48 -0.16 -0.06
CA ASN A 99 20.31 0.73 1.10
C ASN A 99 18.88 0.70 1.69
N ALA A 100 18.24 -0.46 1.64
CA ALA A 100 16.94 -0.71 2.22
C ALA A 100 17.02 -1.80 3.29
N VAL A 101 15.97 -1.92 4.10
CA VAL A 101 15.78 -3.06 5.01
C VAL A 101 14.49 -3.79 4.67
N SER A 102 14.37 -5.05 5.08
CA SER A 102 13.16 -5.83 4.83
C SER A 102 12.15 -5.65 5.96
N ALA A 103 10.94 -5.19 5.64
CA ALA A 103 9.88 -4.98 6.62
C ALA A 103 9.42 -6.27 7.34
N PRO A 104 9.35 -7.45 6.70
CA PRO A 104 8.94 -8.67 7.39
C PRO A 104 9.92 -9.08 8.48
N LEU A 105 11.20 -8.73 8.36
CA LEU A 105 12.24 -9.17 9.29
C LEU A 105 12.00 -8.59 10.68
N ASN A 106 11.81 -9.48 11.66
CA ASN A 106 11.43 -9.19 13.05
C ASN A 106 10.05 -8.53 13.23
N TYR A 107 9.24 -8.40 12.17
CA TYR A 107 7.87 -7.90 12.31
C TYR A 107 7.03 -8.90 13.11
N ARG A 108 6.69 -8.52 14.34
CA ARG A 108 5.96 -9.39 15.29
C ARG A 108 6.63 -10.76 15.48
N GLY A 109 7.96 -10.80 15.41
CA GLY A 109 8.75 -12.03 15.56
C GLY A 109 8.87 -12.87 14.27
N PHE A 110 8.43 -12.38 13.11
CA PHE A 110 8.65 -13.07 11.84
C PHE A 110 10.17 -13.15 11.53
N PRO A 111 10.73 -14.34 11.27
CA PRO A 111 12.19 -14.55 11.38
C PRO A 111 12.97 -14.32 10.08
N LYS A 112 12.31 -13.95 8.99
CA LYS A 112 12.90 -13.90 7.64
C LYS A 112 12.58 -12.59 6.93
N SER A 113 13.28 -12.33 5.83
CA SER A 113 13.20 -11.05 5.11
C SER A 113 12.07 -10.98 4.08
N VAL A 114 11.44 -12.12 3.78
CA VAL A 114 10.46 -12.27 2.70
C VAL A 114 9.51 -13.42 3.06
N CYS A 115 8.27 -13.37 2.59
CA CYS A 115 7.37 -14.53 2.67
C CYS A 115 7.50 -15.36 1.39
N VAL A 116 7.60 -16.69 1.51
CA VAL A 116 7.67 -17.62 0.39
C VAL A 116 6.64 -18.71 0.59
N SER A 117 5.54 -18.63 -0.16
CA SER A 117 4.35 -19.45 0.03
C SER A 117 4.17 -20.40 -1.15
N VAL A 118 4.50 -21.68 -0.93
CA VAL A 118 4.52 -22.71 -1.97
C VAL A 118 3.19 -23.47 -1.96
N ASN A 119 2.58 -23.63 -3.15
CA ASN A 119 1.37 -24.42 -3.39
C ASN A 119 0.19 -24.09 -2.45
N GLU A 120 -0.11 -24.95 -1.48
CA GLU A 120 -1.22 -24.83 -0.54
C GLU A 120 -1.07 -23.70 0.49
N VAL A 121 0.15 -23.16 0.65
CA VAL A 121 0.40 -22.05 1.57
C VAL A 121 -0.17 -20.76 0.95
N VAL A 122 -1.21 -20.22 1.58
CA VAL A 122 -1.92 -19.04 1.07
C VAL A 122 -1.07 -17.78 1.13
N CYS A 123 -0.46 -17.50 2.29
CA CYS A 123 0.40 -16.35 2.52
C CYS A 123 1.33 -16.60 3.72
N HIS A 124 2.30 -15.72 3.92
CA HIS A 124 3.21 -15.72 5.07
C HIS A 124 4.00 -17.02 5.29
N GLY A 125 4.26 -17.79 4.22
CA GLY A 125 5.16 -18.93 4.31
C GLY A 125 6.55 -18.50 4.77
N ILE A 126 7.08 -19.15 5.81
CA ILE A 126 8.39 -18.83 6.37
C ILE A 126 9.47 -19.59 5.57
N PRO A 127 10.42 -18.88 4.94
CA PRO A 127 11.57 -19.49 4.28
C PRO A 127 12.34 -20.47 5.18
N GLY A 128 12.71 -21.61 4.61
CA GLY A 128 13.52 -22.63 5.26
C GLY A 128 14.02 -23.70 4.28
N LYS A 129 14.26 -24.91 4.79
CA LYS A 129 14.90 -26.02 4.03
C LYS A 129 14.03 -26.62 2.90
N ARG A 130 12.79 -26.14 2.67
CA ARG A 130 11.92 -26.67 1.61
C ARG A 130 12.55 -26.40 0.24
N VAL A 131 12.84 -27.46 -0.50
CA VAL A 131 13.34 -27.41 -1.88
C VAL A 131 12.16 -27.30 -2.85
N LEU A 132 12.25 -26.35 -3.77
CA LEU A 132 11.26 -26.17 -4.84
C LEU A 132 11.38 -27.28 -5.89
N ARG A 133 10.24 -27.83 -6.30
CA ARG A 133 10.16 -28.93 -7.26
C ARG A 133 9.63 -28.44 -8.60
N ASP A 134 9.99 -29.15 -9.67
CA ASP A 134 9.35 -28.92 -10.97
C ASP A 134 7.83 -29.09 -10.84
N GLY A 135 7.10 -28.11 -11.38
CA GLY A 135 5.64 -28.07 -11.33
C GLY A 135 5.05 -27.23 -10.19
N ASP A 136 5.85 -26.86 -9.18
CA ASP A 136 5.38 -26.01 -8.07
C ASP A 136 4.95 -24.62 -8.56
N ILE A 137 4.02 -24.02 -7.81
CA ILE A 137 3.81 -22.56 -7.82
C ILE A 137 4.27 -21.97 -6.50
N VAL A 138 4.91 -20.81 -6.56
CA VAL A 138 5.46 -20.15 -5.37
C VAL A 138 5.15 -18.66 -5.39
N ASN A 139 4.41 -18.19 -4.40
CA ASN A 139 4.22 -16.77 -4.16
C ASN A 139 5.38 -16.23 -3.33
N VAL A 140 5.99 -15.12 -3.80
CA VAL A 140 7.03 -14.41 -3.07
C VAL A 140 6.54 -13.00 -2.80
N ASP A 141 6.45 -12.64 -1.52
CA ASP A 141 5.90 -11.37 -1.03
C ASP A 141 6.99 -10.50 -0.43
N VAL A 142 7.19 -9.32 -1.03
CA VAL A 142 8.37 -8.48 -0.83
C VAL A 142 7.94 -7.09 -0.37
N THR A 143 8.45 -6.71 0.80
CA THR A 143 8.14 -5.41 1.42
C THR A 143 9.42 -4.71 1.90
N PRO A 144 10.17 -3.98 1.04
CA PRO A 144 11.33 -3.24 1.47
C PRO A 144 10.93 -1.90 2.11
N ILE A 145 11.79 -1.42 3.00
CA ILE A 145 11.74 -0.09 3.60
C ILE A 145 12.95 0.68 3.07
N LEU A 146 12.71 1.72 2.28
CA LEU A 146 13.74 2.59 1.73
C LEU A 146 13.48 4.03 2.18
N ASN A 147 14.46 4.64 2.87
CA ASN A 147 14.37 6.01 3.40
C ASN A 147 13.08 6.26 4.22
N GLY A 148 12.65 5.27 5.01
CA GLY A 148 11.45 5.33 5.84
C GLY A 148 10.12 5.05 5.11
N TYR A 149 10.14 4.78 3.81
CA TYR A 149 8.96 4.44 3.03
C TYR A 149 8.88 2.95 2.73
N TYR A 150 7.69 2.40 2.95
CA TYR A 150 7.33 1.02 2.63
C TYR A 150 6.68 1.00 1.23
N ALA A 151 6.98 -0.04 0.47
CA ALA A 151 6.16 -0.47 -0.64
C ALA A 151 6.03 -1.99 -0.55
N ASP A 152 4.94 -2.53 -1.07
CA ASP A 152 4.58 -3.92 -0.85
C ASP A 152 4.00 -4.51 -2.13
N ALA A 153 4.53 -5.64 -2.57
CA ALA A 153 3.92 -6.44 -3.61
C ALA A 153 4.43 -7.88 -3.58
N ASN A 154 3.58 -8.78 -4.03
CA ASN A 154 3.93 -10.16 -4.29
C ASN A 154 3.70 -10.56 -5.75
N ARG A 155 4.25 -11.72 -6.11
CA ARG A 155 3.95 -12.40 -7.36
C ARG A 155 4.05 -13.90 -7.16
N THR A 156 3.13 -14.63 -7.80
CA THR A 156 3.23 -16.09 -7.92
C THR A 156 4.03 -16.46 -9.16
N PHE A 157 5.09 -17.24 -8.96
CA PHE A 157 6.00 -17.76 -9.97
C PHE A 157 5.76 -19.24 -10.24
N PHE A 158 6.09 -19.66 -11.45
CA PHE A 158 6.14 -21.07 -11.82
C PHE A 158 7.55 -21.61 -11.60
N VAL A 159 7.66 -22.77 -10.97
CA VAL A 159 8.93 -23.49 -10.84
C VAL A 159 9.00 -24.53 -11.95
N GLY A 160 9.87 -24.29 -12.94
CA GLY A 160 9.99 -25.18 -14.10
C GLY A 160 8.69 -25.26 -14.92
N SER A 161 8.14 -26.46 -15.09
CA SER A 161 7.01 -26.75 -15.98
C SER A 161 5.70 -27.02 -15.20
N PRO A 162 4.90 -26.00 -14.87
CA PRO A 162 3.67 -26.17 -14.08
C PRO A 162 2.62 -27.02 -14.80
N GLY A 163 1.70 -27.62 -14.04
CA GLY A 163 0.51 -28.28 -14.60
C GLY A 163 -0.53 -27.29 -15.15
N SER A 164 -1.57 -27.80 -15.82
CA SER A 164 -2.68 -26.98 -16.33
C SER A 164 -3.46 -26.27 -15.22
N GLN A 165 -3.66 -26.95 -14.08
CA GLN A 165 -4.35 -26.37 -12.92
C GLN A 165 -3.55 -25.22 -12.29
N ALA A 166 -2.24 -25.41 -12.10
CA ALA A 166 -1.30 -24.38 -11.64
C ALA A 166 -1.31 -23.15 -12.56
N ARG A 167 -1.26 -23.34 -13.88
CA ARG A 167 -1.40 -22.25 -14.85
C ARG A 167 -2.75 -21.53 -14.73
N LYS A 168 -3.84 -22.28 -14.57
CA LYS A 168 -5.19 -21.73 -14.46
C LYS A 168 -5.33 -20.84 -13.22
N ILE A 169 -4.92 -21.33 -12.04
CA ILE A 169 -5.08 -20.57 -10.80
C ILE A 169 -4.24 -19.30 -10.80
N VAL A 170 -2.98 -19.38 -11.26
CA VAL A 170 -2.10 -18.20 -11.36
C VAL A 170 -2.64 -17.18 -12.36
N LYS A 171 -3.23 -17.62 -13.49
CA LYS A 171 -3.84 -16.71 -14.47
C LYS A 171 -5.05 -15.96 -13.90
N VAL A 172 -5.87 -16.63 -13.09
CA VAL A 172 -7.10 -16.02 -12.53
C VAL A 172 -6.78 -15.07 -11.37
N ALA A 173 -5.69 -15.33 -10.63
CA ALA A 173 -5.29 -14.52 -9.48
C ALA A 173 -4.36 -13.33 -9.84
N ARG A 174 -4.02 -13.13 -11.12
CA ARG A 174 -3.02 -12.14 -11.58
C ARG A 174 -3.58 -10.72 -11.71
#